data_AF-A0A7S3B8V6-F1
#
_entry.id   AF-A0A7S3B8V6-F1
#
_cell.length_a   1.000
_cell.length_b   1.000
_cell.length_c   1.000
_cell.angle_alpha   90.00
_cell.angle_beta   90.00
_cell.angle_gamma   90.00
#
_symmetry.space_group_name_H-M   'P 1'
#
loop_
_entity.id
_entity.type
_entity.pdbx_description
1 polymer ?
#
loop_
_entity_poly.entity_id
_entity_poly.type
_entity_poly.pdbx_seq_one_letter_code
_entity_poly.pdbx_strand_id
1 'polypeptide(L)'
;LDVEPVPAAAAALLAPAAVNGGSGGGSAAEAAAHVEACLAAGDLAGAHAACMAAGGALSALGLLMALSGRLGPDAMGATATQFAAATFPPGSALSSAAQVLARNSEAIFQSAAADSGAALLGAWRRNLVAMVASGAEPVAVGTLGDRLWDTRGDLEGAHLCYVLAGAAPERFSP
;
A
#
# COMPACT_ATOMS: atom_id res chain seq x y z
N LEU A 1 -21.53 26.30 -15.39
CA LEU A 1 -20.73 25.08 -15.65
C LEU A 1 -21.70 23.94 -15.54
N ASP A 2 -22.30 23.59 -16.67
CA ASP A 2 -23.19 22.44 -16.78
C ASP A 2 -22.41 21.18 -16.39
N VAL A 3 -22.87 20.53 -15.33
CA VAL A 3 -22.33 19.26 -14.86
C VAL A 3 -22.94 18.21 -15.77
N GLU A 4 -22.17 17.73 -16.74
CA GLU A 4 -22.56 16.53 -17.50
C GLU A 4 -22.95 15.41 -16.55
N PRO A 5 -23.92 14.56 -16.93
CA PRO A 5 -24.28 13.43 -16.11
C PRO A 5 -23.02 12.57 -15.91
N VAL A 6 -22.70 12.34 -14.64
CA VAL A 6 -21.50 11.63 -14.16
C VAL A 6 -21.48 10.10 -14.41
N PRO A 7 -22.55 9.37 -14.87
CA PRO A 7 -22.53 7.92 -14.83
C PRO A 7 -21.54 7.25 -15.79
N ALA A 8 -21.07 7.96 -16.80
CA ALA A 8 -20.02 7.46 -17.69
C ALA A 8 -18.62 7.61 -17.11
N ALA A 9 -18.40 8.60 -16.22
CA ALA A 9 -17.08 8.97 -15.74
C ALA A 9 -16.57 8.02 -14.64
N ALA A 10 -17.40 7.66 -13.65
CA ALA A 10 -16.93 6.73 -12.61
C ALA A 10 -16.79 5.30 -13.15
N ALA A 11 -17.66 4.88 -14.07
CA ALA A 11 -17.54 3.61 -14.78
C ALA A 11 -16.23 3.52 -15.60
N ALA A 12 -15.85 4.59 -16.29
CA ALA A 12 -14.57 4.66 -16.99
C ALA A 12 -13.37 4.68 -16.03
N LEU A 13 -13.52 5.29 -14.84
CA LEU A 13 -12.47 5.33 -13.83
C LEU A 13 -12.28 3.99 -13.10
N LEU A 14 -13.34 3.20 -12.95
CA LEU A 14 -13.30 1.90 -12.25
C LEU A 14 -13.13 0.71 -13.20
N ALA A 15 -13.23 0.92 -14.51
CA ALA A 15 -12.91 -0.11 -15.49
C ALA A 15 -11.41 -0.49 -15.37
N PRO A 16 -11.06 -1.78 -15.34
CA PRO A 16 -9.66 -2.19 -15.40
C PRO A 16 -9.06 -1.67 -16.70
N ALA A 17 -7.97 -0.91 -16.62
CA ALA A 17 -7.16 -0.59 -17.78
C ALA A 17 -6.82 -1.91 -18.46
N ALA A 18 -7.27 -2.12 -19.70
CA ALA A 18 -7.22 -3.39 -20.39
C ALA A 18 -5.77 -3.89 -20.53
N VAL A 19 -5.31 -4.64 -19.53
CA VAL A 19 -4.11 -5.47 -19.57
C VAL A 19 -4.59 -6.89 -19.30
N ASN A 20 -4.82 -7.59 -20.41
CA ASN A 20 -5.12 -9.02 -20.55
C ASN A 20 -6.45 -9.55 -19.98
N GLY A 21 -7.46 -9.57 -20.86
CA GLY A 21 -8.33 -10.72 -21.10
C GLY A 21 -8.95 -11.43 -19.89
N GLY A 22 -9.95 -10.81 -19.27
CA GLY A 22 -10.85 -11.48 -18.31
C GLY A 22 -12.22 -10.84 -18.33
N SER A 23 -13.27 -11.63 -18.58
CA SER A 23 -14.67 -11.20 -18.60
C SER A 23 -15.16 -10.85 -17.18
N GLY A 24 -14.99 -9.59 -16.78
CA GLY A 24 -15.39 -9.06 -15.46
C GLY A 24 -16.33 -7.84 -15.53
N GLY A 25 -17.01 -7.59 -16.66
CA GLY A 25 -17.71 -6.34 -16.92
C GLY A 25 -18.91 -6.02 -16.00
N GLY A 26 -19.49 -7.01 -15.33
CA GLY A 26 -20.64 -6.82 -14.43
C GLY A 26 -20.27 -6.19 -13.09
N SER A 27 -19.19 -6.63 -12.44
CA SER A 27 -18.84 -6.16 -11.09
C SER A 27 -18.27 -4.75 -11.09
N ALA A 28 -17.57 -4.33 -12.15
CA ALA A 28 -17.00 -2.98 -12.25
C ALA A 28 -18.07 -1.91 -12.48
N ALA A 29 -19.11 -2.22 -13.27
CA ALA A 29 -20.23 -1.32 -13.51
C ALA A 29 -21.10 -1.16 -12.26
N GLU A 30 -21.34 -2.25 -11.52
CA GLU A 30 -22.04 -2.21 -10.24
C GLU A 30 -21.26 -1.42 -9.17
N ALA A 31 -19.93 -1.60 -9.10
CA ALA A 31 -19.08 -0.83 -8.21
C ALA A 31 -19.10 0.67 -8.56
N ALA A 32 -19.07 1.01 -9.84
CA ALA A 32 -19.18 2.40 -10.29
C ALA A 32 -20.51 3.05 -9.94
N ALA A 33 -21.62 2.36 -10.20
CA ALA A 33 -22.95 2.84 -9.82
C ALA A 33 -23.07 3.01 -8.29
N HIS A 34 -22.45 2.14 -7.50
CA HIS A 34 -22.44 2.25 -6.05
C HIS A 34 -21.62 3.46 -5.56
N VAL A 35 -20.42 3.68 -6.12
CA VAL A 35 -19.59 4.85 -5.82
C VAL A 35 -20.33 6.14 -6.14
N GLU A 36 -21.00 6.21 -7.30
CA GLU A 36 -21.79 7.37 -7.70
C GLU A 36 -22.98 7.63 -6.77
N ALA A 37 -23.69 6.58 -6.36
CA ALA A 37 -24.78 6.70 -5.39
C ALA A 37 -24.30 7.27 -4.06
N CYS A 38 -23.15 6.81 -3.55
CA CYS A 38 -22.54 7.35 -2.34
C CYS A 38 -22.12 8.82 -2.50
N LEU A 39 -21.51 9.18 -3.64
CA LEU A 39 -21.12 10.57 -3.93
C LEU A 39 -22.34 11.50 -4.03
N ALA A 40 -23.41 11.06 -4.69
CA ALA A 40 -24.66 11.81 -4.80
C ALA A 40 -25.35 12.01 -3.44
N ALA A 41 -25.23 11.03 -2.54
CA ALA A 41 -25.71 11.11 -1.16
C ALA A 41 -24.80 11.96 -0.24
N GLY A 42 -23.62 12.38 -0.72
CA GLY A 42 -22.61 13.07 0.09
C GLY A 42 -21.82 12.16 1.04
N ASP A 43 -22.00 10.84 0.92
CA ASP A 43 -21.29 9.83 1.71
C ASP A 43 -19.91 9.54 1.11
N LEU A 44 -18.94 10.39 1.46
CA LEU A 44 -17.55 10.25 1.00
C LEU A 44 -16.87 8.98 1.54
N ALA A 45 -17.25 8.52 2.74
CA ALA A 45 -16.67 7.35 3.36
C ALA A 45 -17.15 6.06 2.65
N GLY A 46 -18.44 5.97 2.36
CA GLY A 46 -19.01 4.89 1.55
C GLY A 46 -18.43 4.86 0.13
N ALA A 47 -18.26 6.03 -0.50
CA ALA A 47 -17.63 6.12 -1.82
C ALA A 47 -16.16 5.65 -1.80
N HIS A 48 -15.39 6.05 -0.79
CA HIS A 48 -14.01 5.61 -0.62
C HIS A 48 -13.93 4.09 -0.39
N ALA A 49 -14.73 3.54 0.51
CA ALA A 49 -14.78 2.12 0.79
C ALA A 49 -15.17 1.29 -0.45
N ALA A 50 -16.14 1.77 -1.24
CA ALA A 50 -16.55 1.14 -2.49
C ALA A 50 -15.42 1.16 -3.54
N CYS A 51 -14.69 2.28 -3.67
CA CYS A 51 -13.51 2.35 -4.54
C CYS A 51 -12.38 1.41 -4.07
N MET A 52 -12.11 1.32 -2.77
CA MET A 52 -11.09 0.43 -2.21
C MET A 52 -11.44 -1.04 -2.52
N ALA A 53 -12.72 -1.41 -2.35
CA ALA A 53 -13.24 -2.76 -2.60
C ALA A 53 -13.23 -3.15 -4.08
N ALA A 54 -13.38 -2.19 -4.99
CA ALA A 54 -13.36 -2.42 -6.43
C ALA A 54 -11.97 -2.83 -6.98
N GLY A 55 -10.91 -2.70 -6.18
CA GLY A 55 -9.62 -3.33 -6.46
C GLY A 55 -8.88 -2.76 -7.68
N GLY A 56 -8.15 -1.66 -7.47
CA GLY A 56 -6.84 -1.47 -8.10
C GLY A 56 -6.77 -1.03 -9.57
N ALA A 57 -7.86 -0.53 -10.18
CA ALA A 57 -7.70 0.21 -11.43
C ALA A 57 -6.88 1.50 -11.16
N LEU A 58 -5.77 1.70 -11.87
CA LEU A 58 -4.97 2.95 -11.81
C LEU A 58 -5.81 4.21 -12.06
N SER A 59 -6.89 4.05 -12.83
CA SER A 59 -7.87 5.10 -13.09
C SER A 59 -8.72 5.44 -11.86
N ALA A 60 -8.97 4.50 -10.94
CA ALA A 60 -9.70 4.74 -9.69
C ALA A 60 -8.80 5.34 -8.60
N LEU A 61 -7.48 5.24 -8.74
CA LEU A 61 -6.50 5.73 -7.78
C LEU A 61 -6.51 7.26 -7.64
N GLY A 62 -6.75 8.00 -8.72
CA GLY A 62 -6.91 9.45 -8.65
C GLY A 62 -8.12 9.86 -7.81
N LEU A 63 -9.24 9.15 -7.95
CA LEU A 63 -10.46 9.38 -7.16
C LEU A 63 -10.25 8.99 -5.69
N LEU A 64 -9.62 7.84 -5.43
CA LEU A 64 -9.27 7.41 -4.07
C LEU A 64 -8.40 8.44 -3.35
N MET A 65 -7.38 8.99 -4.01
CA MET A 65 -6.52 10.04 -3.45
C MET A 65 -7.28 11.34 -3.16
N ALA A 66 -8.21 11.72 -4.05
CA ALA A 66 -9.04 12.90 -3.84
C ALA A 66 -10.02 12.73 -2.66
N LEU A 67 -10.61 11.54 -2.51
CA LEU A 67 -11.52 11.20 -1.41
C LEU A 67 -10.77 11.09 -0.09
N SER A 68 -9.63 10.39 -0.08
CA SER A 68 -8.84 10.18 1.13
C SER A 68 -8.31 11.49 1.72
N GLY A 69 -7.90 12.45 0.87
CA GLY A 69 -7.51 13.79 1.29
C GLY A 69 -8.60 14.56 2.05
N ARG A 70 -9.88 14.21 1.84
CA ARG A 70 -11.03 14.82 2.54
C ARG A 70 -11.46 14.03 3.78
N LEU A 71 -11.17 12.73 3.82
CA LEU A 71 -11.54 11.84 4.93
C LEU A 71 -10.50 11.84 6.06
N GLY A 72 -9.25 12.20 5.75
CA GLY A 72 -8.19 12.36 6.73
C GLY A 72 -7.07 11.32 6.64
N PRO A 73 -6.18 11.27 7.64
CA PRO A 73 -4.92 10.54 7.56
C PRO A 73 -5.09 9.02 7.44
N ASP A 74 -6.10 8.44 8.10
CA ASP A 74 -6.32 6.99 8.09
C ASP A 74 -6.76 6.50 6.70
N ALA A 75 -7.70 7.23 6.08
CA ALA A 75 -8.13 6.97 4.71
C ALA A 75 -6.98 7.18 3.71
N MET A 76 -6.12 8.18 3.94
CA MET A 76 -4.93 8.44 3.13
C MET A 76 -3.92 7.30 3.25
N GLY A 77 -3.68 6.78 4.46
CA GLY A 77 -2.81 5.64 4.71
C GLY A 77 -3.31 4.36 4.02
N ALA A 78 -4.61 4.07 4.12
CA ALA A 78 -5.23 2.95 3.43
C ALA A 78 -5.09 3.06 1.89
N THR A 79 -5.37 4.24 1.34
CA THR A 79 -5.23 4.48 -0.11
C THR A 79 -3.76 4.40 -0.56
N ALA A 80 -2.83 4.98 0.19
CA ALA A 80 -1.40 4.90 -0.13
C ALA A 80 -0.88 3.45 -0.08
N THR A 81 -1.38 2.66 0.87
CA THR A 81 -1.10 1.22 0.97
C THR A 81 -1.58 0.48 -0.30
N GLN A 82 -2.82 0.73 -0.74
CA GLN A 82 -3.36 0.11 -1.95
C GLN A 82 -2.64 0.59 -3.22
N PHE A 83 -2.30 1.87 -3.30
CA PHE A 83 -1.49 2.43 -4.39
C PHE A 83 -0.14 1.74 -4.49
N ALA A 84 0.55 1.59 -3.37
CA ALA A 84 1.86 0.94 -3.32
C ALA A 84 1.78 -0.52 -3.78
N ALA A 85 0.74 -1.24 -3.35
CA ALA A 85 0.51 -2.63 -3.75
C ALA A 85 0.17 -2.77 -5.25
N ALA A 86 -0.56 -1.82 -5.83
CA ALA A 86 -0.92 -1.83 -7.24
C ALA A 86 0.22 -1.36 -8.17
N THR A 87 1.10 -0.48 -7.68
CA THR A 87 2.09 0.21 -8.53
C THR A 87 3.48 -0.37 -8.41
N PHE A 88 3.89 -0.80 -7.22
CA PHE A 88 5.25 -1.22 -6.93
C PHE A 88 5.35 -2.72 -6.69
N PRO A 89 6.41 -3.38 -7.19
CA PRO A 89 6.65 -4.78 -6.86
C PRO A 89 6.74 -4.98 -5.34
N PRO A 90 6.11 -6.03 -4.80
CA PRO A 90 6.25 -6.41 -3.39
C PRO A 90 7.72 -6.57 -2.99
N GLY A 91 8.10 -6.05 -1.82
CA GLY A 91 9.48 -6.10 -1.32
C GLY A 91 10.46 -5.14 -2.00
N SER A 92 9.99 -4.26 -2.88
CA SER A 92 10.80 -3.18 -3.44
C SER A 92 10.94 -2.00 -2.47
N ALA A 93 12.01 -1.21 -2.64
CA ALA A 93 12.30 -0.07 -1.78
C ALA A 93 11.21 1.01 -1.83
N LEU A 94 10.59 1.21 -2.99
CA LEU A 94 9.47 2.14 -3.14
C LEU A 94 8.21 1.62 -2.45
N SER A 95 7.96 0.31 -2.52
CA SER A 95 6.87 -0.31 -1.75
C SER A 95 7.10 -0.11 -0.25
N SER A 96 8.31 -0.41 0.26
CA SER A 96 8.65 -0.19 1.68
C SER A 96 8.52 1.27 2.11
N ALA A 97 9.03 2.22 1.32
CA ALA A 97 8.90 3.65 1.60
C ALA A 97 7.44 4.09 1.65
N ALA A 98 6.63 3.65 0.69
CA ALA A 98 5.20 4.00 0.65
C ALA A 98 4.45 3.47 1.87
N GLN A 99 4.75 2.25 2.34
CA GLN A 99 4.15 1.71 3.56
C GLN A 99 4.55 2.49 4.82
N VAL A 100 5.82 2.92 4.92
CA VAL A 100 6.27 3.78 6.03
C VAL A 100 5.53 5.12 6.03
N LEU A 101 5.45 5.77 4.87
CA LEU A 101 4.74 7.05 4.73
C LEU A 101 3.23 6.91 5.00
N ALA A 102 2.66 5.75 4.71
CA ALA A 102 1.28 5.39 5.03
C ALA A 102 1.07 5.03 6.52
N ARG A 103 2.12 5.10 7.36
CA ARG A 103 2.13 4.65 8.76
C ARG A 103 1.71 3.20 8.93
N ASN A 104 2.03 2.35 7.95
CA ASN A 104 1.66 0.95 7.90
C ASN A 104 2.91 0.06 7.74
N SER A 105 3.90 0.25 8.60
CA SER A 105 5.17 -0.46 8.51
C SER A 105 5.03 -1.98 8.67
N GLU A 106 3.97 -2.46 9.32
CA GLU A 106 3.66 -3.88 9.43
C GLU A 106 3.38 -4.54 8.07
N ALA A 107 2.72 -3.82 7.15
CA ALA A 107 2.39 -4.33 5.82
C ALA A 107 3.64 -4.65 4.98
N ILE A 108 4.79 -4.05 5.29
CA ILE A 108 6.09 -4.38 4.66
C ILE A 108 6.42 -5.87 4.86
N PHE A 109 6.05 -6.41 6.03
CA PHE A 109 6.41 -7.77 6.45
C PHE A 109 5.26 -8.77 6.32
N GLN A 110 4.01 -8.32 6.19
CA GLN A 110 2.86 -9.21 6.00
C GLN A 110 2.94 -10.00 4.68
N SER A 111 3.65 -9.48 3.67
CA SER A 111 3.95 -10.22 2.44
C SER A 111 5.11 -11.22 2.57
N ALA A 112 5.75 -11.35 3.73
CA ALA A 112 6.97 -12.16 3.88
C ALA A 112 6.73 -13.69 3.90
N ALA A 113 5.48 -14.15 3.85
CA ALA A 113 5.13 -15.58 3.76
C ALA A 113 5.15 -16.15 2.32
N ALA A 114 5.31 -15.29 1.30
CA ALA A 114 5.45 -15.67 -0.12
C ALA A 114 6.70 -15.00 -0.74
N ASP A 115 7.01 -15.27 -2.01
CA ASP A 115 8.21 -14.81 -2.77
C ASP A 115 8.62 -13.32 -2.56
N SER A 116 7.67 -12.49 -2.16
CA SER A 116 7.86 -11.10 -1.71
C SER A 116 8.78 -10.93 -0.49
N GLY A 117 8.79 -11.88 0.46
CA GLY A 117 9.75 -11.90 1.57
C GLY A 117 11.18 -12.13 1.09
N ALA A 118 11.36 -13.01 0.10
CA ALA A 118 12.65 -13.24 -0.54
C ALA A 118 13.12 -12.00 -1.32
N ALA A 119 12.22 -11.26 -1.97
CA ALA A 119 12.54 -10.00 -2.65
C ALA A 119 12.94 -8.90 -1.65
N LEU A 120 12.17 -8.72 -0.57
CA LEU A 120 12.46 -7.76 0.50
C LEU A 120 13.84 -8.01 1.10
N LEU A 121 14.11 -9.26 1.50
CA LEU A 121 15.37 -9.65 2.11
C LEU A 121 16.50 -9.71 1.08
N GLY A 122 16.21 -10.02 -0.18
CA GLY A 122 17.18 -10.03 -1.29
C GLY A 122 17.74 -8.64 -1.57
N ALA A 123 16.91 -7.61 -1.46
CA ALA A 123 17.27 -6.21 -1.65
C ALA A 123 17.36 -5.42 -0.32
N TRP A 124 17.61 -6.10 0.81
CA TRP A 124 17.46 -5.54 2.16
C TRP A 124 18.15 -4.20 2.37
N ARG A 125 19.35 -3.98 1.83
CA ARG A 125 20.08 -2.70 1.97
C ARG A 125 19.30 -1.52 1.41
N ARG A 126 18.70 -1.70 0.23
CA ARG A 126 17.88 -0.65 -0.41
C ARG A 126 16.58 -0.41 0.37
N ASN A 127 15.97 -1.49 0.86
CA ASN A 127 14.76 -1.41 1.66
C ASN A 127 15.02 -0.72 3.00
N LEU A 128 16.12 -1.05 3.68
CA LEU A 128 16.56 -0.39 4.92
C LEU A 128 16.80 1.10 4.72
N VAL A 129 17.52 1.49 3.67
CA VAL A 129 17.74 2.91 3.35
C VAL A 129 16.41 3.62 3.10
N ALA A 130 15.52 3.02 2.33
CA ALA A 130 14.21 3.60 2.03
C ALA A 130 13.34 3.74 3.28
N MET A 131 13.34 2.73 4.16
CA MET A 131 12.62 2.74 5.43
C MET A 131 13.12 3.86 6.34
N VAL A 132 14.44 3.92 6.59
CA VAL A 132 15.05 4.93 7.46
C VAL A 132 14.86 6.33 6.89
N ALA A 133 15.07 6.53 5.58
CA ALA A 133 14.89 7.83 4.92
C ALA A 133 13.42 8.30 4.94
N SER A 134 12.48 7.36 4.99
CA SER A 134 11.05 7.66 5.08
C SER A 134 10.56 7.83 6.53
N GLY A 135 11.44 7.70 7.52
CA GLY A 135 11.11 7.86 8.93
C GLY A 135 10.44 6.62 9.55
N ALA A 136 10.86 5.41 9.15
CA ALA A 136 10.36 4.19 9.75
C ALA A 136 10.57 4.15 11.27
N GLU A 137 9.59 3.63 11.98
CA GLU A 137 9.69 3.44 13.43
C GLU A 137 10.79 2.41 13.75
N PRO A 138 11.51 2.56 14.87
CA PRO A 138 12.57 1.63 15.29
C PRO A 138 12.13 0.16 15.29
N VAL A 139 10.89 -0.13 15.69
CA VAL A 139 10.33 -1.48 15.71
C VAL A 139 10.32 -2.11 14.31
N ALA A 140 9.96 -1.34 13.27
CA ALA A 140 9.96 -1.83 11.90
C ALA A 140 11.37 -2.13 11.40
N VAL A 141 12.34 -1.28 11.76
CA VAL A 141 13.76 -1.49 11.43
C VAL A 141 14.31 -2.73 12.16
N GLY A 142 14.00 -2.89 13.45
CA GLY A 142 14.34 -4.09 14.23
C GLY A 142 13.74 -5.36 13.63
N THR A 143 12.47 -5.32 13.22
CA THR A 143 11.78 -6.44 12.55
C THR A 143 12.49 -6.87 11.26
N LEU A 144 13.00 -5.94 10.46
CA LEU A 144 13.83 -6.30 9.29
C LEU A 144 15.10 -7.04 9.72
N GLY A 145 15.72 -6.61 10.81
CA GLY A 145 16.89 -7.26 11.42
C GLY A 145 16.60 -8.69 11.85
N ASP A 146 15.49 -8.92 12.57
CA ASP A 146 15.08 -10.25 12.98
C ASP A 146 14.85 -11.17 11.78
N ARG A 147 14.23 -10.65 10.70
CA ARG A 147 14.02 -11.42 9.48
C ARG A 147 15.31 -11.76 8.75
N LEU A 148 16.29 -10.85 8.72
CA LEU A 148 17.62 -11.11 8.16
C LEU A 148 18.36 -12.20 8.94
N TRP A 149 18.26 -12.14 10.27
CA TRP A 149 18.82 -13.16 11.14
C TRP A 149 18.16 -14.53 10.88
N ASP A 150 16.83 -14.58 10.98
CA ASP A 150 16.08 -15.84 11.02
C ASP A 150 16.00 -16.53 9.67
N THR A 151 15.89 -15.75 8.60
CA THR A 151 15.63 -16.29 7.26
C THR A 151 16.92 -16.43 6.44
N ARG A 152 17.88 -15.53 6.61
CA ARG A 152 19.12 -15.51 5.82
C ARG A 152 20.38 -15.87 6.61
N GLY A 153 20.32 -15.88 7.95
CA GLY A 153 21.52 -15.97 8.77
C GLY A 153 22.47 -14.78 8.60
N ASP A 154 21.97 -13.64 8.08
CA ASP A 154 22.77 -12.45 7.82
C ASP A 154 22.92 -11.63 9.11
N LEU A 155 23.85 -12.06 9.96
CA LEU A 155 24.09 -11.45 11.27
C LEU A 155 24.57 -10.01 11.15
N GLU A 156 25.42 -9.69 10.16
CA GLU A 156 25.92 -8.32 9.96
C GLU A 156 24.79 -7.38 9.58
N GLY A 157 23.92 -7.80 8.65
CA GLY A 157 22.73 -7.04 8.27
C GLY A 157 21.76 -6.84 9.43
N ALA A 158 21.55 -7.87 10.26
CA ALA A 158 20.70 -7.79 11.44
C ALA A 158 21.23 -6.78 12.47
N HIS A 159 22.52 -6.85 12.82
CA HIS A 159 23.13 -5.90 13.76
C HIS A 159 23.11 -4.46 13.24
N LEU A 160 23.31 -4.25 11.94
CA LEU A 160 23.17 -2.92 11.35
C LEU A 160 21.74 -2.38 11.55
N CYS A 161 20.71 -3.22 11.37
CA CYS A 161 19.34 -2.84 11.64
C CYS A 161 19.12 -2.48 13.13
N TYR A 162 19.65 -3.29 14.06
CA TYR A 162 19.53 -3.00 15.49
C TYR A 162 20.22 -1.69 15.90
N VAL A 163 21.41 -1.42 15.37
CA VAL A 163 22.11 -0.14 15.60
C VAL A 163 21.28 1.04 15.10
N LEU A 164 20.70 0.93 13.91
CA LEU A 164 19.85 1.99 13.34
C LEU A 164 18.52 2.14 14.09
N ALA A 165 18.00 1.07 14.67
CA ALA A 165 16.83 1.09 15.54
C ALA A 165 17.14 1.61 16.96
N GLY A 166 18.42 1.85 17.30
CA GLY A 166 18.81 2.19 18.68
C GLY A 166 18.56 1.07 19.68
N ALA A 167 18.48 -0.17 19.21
CA ALA A 167 18.29 -1.36 20.03
C ALA A 167 19.65 -1.94 20.45
N ALA A 168 19.66 -2.71 21.56
CA ALA A 168 20.80 -3.54 21.90
C ALA A 168 21.10 -4.53 20.74
N PRO A 169 22.35 -4.97 20.54
CA PRO A 169 22.71 -5.92 19.50
C PRO A 169 22.12 -7.33 19.70
N GLU A 170 21.38 -7.52 20.78
CA GLU A 170 20.59 -8.71 21.05
C GLU A 170 19.35 -8.72 20.16
N ARG A 171 18.81 -9.91 19.89
CA ARG A 171 17.61 -10.08 19.04
C ARG A 171 16.51 -9.12 19.48
N PHE A 172 15.87 -8.44 18.54
CA PHE A 172 14.82 -7.48 18.87
C PHE A 172 13.58 -8.25 19.30
N SER A 173 13.43 -8.49 20.60
CA SER A 173 12.20 -9.04 21.15
C SER A 173 11.31 -7.85 21.55
N PRO A 174 10.15 -7.66 20.90
CA PRO A 174 9.25 -6.54 21.19
C PRO A 174 8.73 -6.55 22.63
#